data_AF-A0AAV2NLI6-F1
#
_entry.id   AF-A0AAV2NLI6-F1
#
_cell.length_a   1.000
_cell.length_b   1.000
_cell.length_c   1.000
_cell.angle_alpha   90.00
_cell.angle_beta   90.00
_cell.angle_gamma   90.00
#
_symmetry.space_group_name_H-M   'P 1'
#
loop_
_entity.id
_entity.type
_entity.pdbx_description
1 polymer ?
#
loop_
_entity_poly.entity_id
_entity_poly.type
_entity_poly.pdbx_seq_one_letter_code
_entity_poly.pdbx_strand_id
1 'polypeptide(L)'
;MSEKKGTTWIQELRKEQVIRELQERGIETEEAGMLEKLRHILRGVVKKEQAEKSEREGNNPETKNSQGNRSRKMEYAANLDFKIGQDDWEEFVERMELFFKANDIEDENKRKAILLTKIDAETYKIVRKVCAPQKPKDTPWKEIIEKLENFVKPKVNQTVLRHNFRQRTQKEGESITQYVATLRRLADKFQFANEEEALRDQLTSGVRHKKIQIALFKIENLTLNEAIKTATAIEGANVAADKLRPRAADTQ
;
A
#
# COMPACT_ATOMS: atom_id res chain seq x y z
N MET A 1 42.30 -31.06 -30.10
CA MET A 1 42.72 -29.66 -29.85
C MET A 1 41.86 -29.14 -28.72
N SER A 2 42.48 -28.66 -27.63
CA SER A 2 41.78 -28.34 -26.38
C SER A 2 40.76 -27.21 -26.59
N GLU A 3 39.47 -27.47 -26.33
CA GLU A 3 38.44 -26.41 -26.37
C GLU A 3 38.72 -25.40 -25.27
N LYS A 4 39.29 -24.26 -25.65
CA LYS A 4 39.62 -23.15 -24.74
C LYS A 4 38.31 -22.52 -24.25
N LYS A 5 37.73 -23.04 -23.17
CA LYS A 5 36.53 -22.48 -22.53
C LYS A 5 36.86 -21.14 -21.87
N GLY A 6 36.06 -20.12 -22.18
CA GLY A 6 36.20 -18.77 -21.63
C GLY A 6 37.26 -17.91 -22.34
N THR A 7 37.64 -16.80 -21.70
CA THR A 7 38.51 -15.76 -22.28
C THR A 7 39.81 -15.54 -21.50
N THR A 8 40.08 -16.33 -20.46
CA THR A 8 41.22 -16.14 -19.55
C THR A 8 42.55 -16.37 -20.23
N TRP A 9 42.63 -17.34 -21.15
CA TRP A 9 43.83 -17.64 -21.94
C TRP A 9 44.31 -16.47 -22.81
N ILE A 10 43.46 -15.49 -23.11
CA ILE A 10 43.82 -14.31 -23.90
C ILE A 10 44.82 -13.40 -23.14
N GLN A 11 44.81 -13.44 -21.80
CA GLN A 11 45.75 -12.68 -20.97
C GLN A 11 47.19 -13.23 -21.00
N GLU A 12 47.35 -14.49 -21.40
CA GLU A 12 48.65 -15.18 -21.47
C GLU A 12 49.30 -15.05 -22.85
N LEU A 13 48.56 -14.55 -23.85
CA LEU A 13 49.04 -14.39 -25.22
C LEU A 13 49.91 -13.14 -25.38
N ARG A 14 51.03 -13.29 -26.10
CA ARG A 14 51.83 -12.16 -26.59
C ARG A 14 51.13 -11.47 -27.75
N LYS A 15 51.55 -10.24 -28.06
CA LYS A 15 50.92 -9.38 -29.08
C LYS A 15 50.80 -10.06 -30.44
N GLU A 16 51.82 -10.78 -30.87
CA GLU A 16 51.86 -11.48 -32.14
C GLU A 16 50.92 -12.68 -32.19
N GLN A 17 50.54 -13.23 -31.03
CA GLN A 17 49.59 -14.34 -30.92
C GLN A 17 48.15 -13.80 -30.91
N VAL A 18 47.90 -12.68 -30.23
CA VAL A 18 46.59 -12.01 -30.24
C VAL A 18 46.23 -11.52 -31.64
N ILE A 19 47.19 -10.95 -32.39
CA ILE A 19 46.97 -10.49 -33.76
C ILE A 19 46.65 -11.68 -34.69
N ARG A 20 47.40 -12.78 -34.59
CA ARG A 20 47.13 -14.00 -35.38
C ARG A 20 45.73 -14.55 -35.12
N GLU A 21 45.31 -14.61 -33.86
CA GLU A 21 43.99 -15.12 -33.46
C GLU A 21 42.84 -14.22 -33.95
N LEU A 22 43.08 -12.90 -34.06
CA LEU A 22 42.14 -11.94 -34.66
C LEU A 22 42.09 -12.05 -36.19
N GLN A 23 43.23 -12.24 -36.85
CA GLN A 23 43.31 -12.44 -38.30
C GLN A 23 42.67 -13.75 -38.75
N GLU A 24 42.84 -14.84 -37.99
CA GLU A 24 42.14 -16.12 -38.25
C GLU A 24 40.60 -15.98 -38.19
N ARG A 25 40.11 -14.95 -37.48
CA ARG A 25 38.68 -14.61 -37.38
C ARG A 25 38.25 -13.50 -38.34
N GLY A 26 39.11 -13.13 -39.29
CA GLY A 26 38.82 -12.15 -40.33
C GLY A 26 38.80 -10.69 -39.84
N ILE A 27 39.43 -10.39 -38.70
CA ILE A 27 39.49 -9.03 -38.14
C ILE A 27 40.85 -8.42 -38.48
N GLU A 28 40.87 -7.52 -39.45
CA GLU A 28 42.04 -6.71 -39.75
C GLU A 28 42.26 -5.69 -38.63
N THR A 29 43.47 -5.66 -38.07
CA THR A 29 43.84 -4.72 -37.01
C THR A 29 45.02 -3.88 -37.44
N GLU A 30 44.78 -2.60 -37.72
CA GLU A 30 45.82 -1.64 -38.11
C GLU A 30 46.53 -1.01 -36.89
N GLU A 31 46.04 -1.26 -35.67
CA GLU A 31 46.60 -0.68 -34.45
C GLU A 31 47.75 -1.52 -33.86
N ALA A 32 48.95 -1.31 -34.39
CA ALA A 32 50.20 -1.84 -33.83
C ALA A 32 50.57 -1.26 -32.44
N GLY A 33 49.67 -0.60 -31.72
CA GLY A 33 50.02 0.25 -30.56
C GLY A 33 49.79 -0.33 -29.17
N MET A 34 48.72 -1.09 -28.91
CA MET A 34 48.36 -1.46 -27.53
C MET A 34 47.82 -2.89 -27.39
N LEU A 35 48.63 -3.76 -26.79
CA LEU A 35 48.31 -5.17 -26.51
C LEU A 35 46.97 -5.35 -25.78
N GLU A 36 46.67 -4.49 -24.80
CA GLU A 36 45.44 -4.62 -24.02
C GLU A 36 44.18 -4.27 -24.82
N LYS A 37 44.28 -3.34 -25.78
CA LYS A 37 43.18 -3.05 -26.73
C LYS A 37 42.92 -4.25 -27.64
N LEU A 38 43.97 -4.86 -28.18
CA LEU A 38 43.85 -6.07 -29.01
C LEU A 38 43.24 -7.23 -28.21
N ARG A 39 43.65 -7.40 -26.94
CA ARG A 39 43.05 -8.39 -26.02
C ARG A 39 41.59 -8.09 -25.69
N HIS A 40 41.19 -6.83 -25.61
CA HIS A 40 39.80 -6.43 -25.38
C HIS A 40 38.93 -6.79 -26.59
N ILE A 41 39.40 -6.50 -27.79
CA ILE A 41 38.73 -6.85 -29.05
C ILE A 41 38.57 -8.37 -29.15
N LEU A 42 39.66 -9.13 -28.98
CA LEU A 42 39.62 -10.59 -29.04
C LEU A 42 38.68 -11.20 -27.98
N ARG A 43 38.62 -10.61 -26.77
CA ARG A 43 37.67 -11.02 -25.73
C ARG A 43 36.22 -10.79 -26.12
N GLY A 44 35.92 -9.69 -26.80
CA GLY A 44 34.58 -9.41 -27.30
C GLY A 44 34.13 -10.44 -28.34
N VAL A 45 35.02 -10.76 -29.27
CA VAL A 45 34.76 -11.69 -30.37
C VAL A 45 34.53 -13.11 -29.85
N VAL A 46 35.43 -13.62 -28.99
CA VAL A 46 35.31 -14.96 -28.41
C VAL A 46 34.05 -15.11 -27.55
N LYS A 47 33.64 -14.06 -26.81
CA LYS A 47 32.38 -14.08 -26.04
C LYS A 47 31.15 -14.16 -26.95
N LYS A 48 31.18 -13.45 -28.09
CA LYS A 48 30.09 -13.48 -29.06
C LYS A 48 29.98 -14.86 -29.73
N GLU A 49 31.11 -15.47 -30.11
CA GLU A 49 31.15 -16.84 -30.63
C GLU A 49 30.64 -17.88 -29.61
N GLN A 50 31.01 -17.73 -28.33
CA GLN A 50 30.53 -18.61 -27.26
C GLN A 50 29.02 -18.44 -27.01
N ALA A 51 28.48 -17.21 -27.10
CA ALA A 51 27.06 -16.95 -26.98
C ALA A 51 26.27 -17.57 -28.14
N GLU A 52 26.71 -17.36 -29.38
CA GLU A 52 26.06 -17.90 -30.58
C GLU A 52 26.11 -19.44 -30.64
N LYS A 53 27.18 -20.06 -30.12
CA LYS A 53 27.27 -21.52 -29.99
C LYS A 53 26.33 -22.06 -28.89
N SER A 54 26.20 -21.35 -27.78
CA SER A 54 25.28 -21.72 -26.68
C SER A 54 23.80 -21.58 -27.04
N GLU A 55 23.43 -20.61 -27.88
CA GLU A 55 22.05 -20.45 -28.38
C GLU A 55 21.64 -21.57 -29.33
N ARG A 56 22.59 -22.15 -30.09
CA ARG A 56 22.32 -23.28 -30.99
C ARG A 56 22.21 -24.63 -30.25
N GLU A 57 22.84 -24.78 -29.10
CA GLU A 57 22.88 -26.04 -28.34
C GLU A 57 21.86 -26.09 -27.17
N GLY A 58 21.24 -24.97 -26.80
CA GLY A 58 20.43 -24.81 -25.57
C GLY A 58 18.92 -25.14 -25.63
N ASN A 59 18.40 -25.75 -26.70
CA ASN A 59 16.97 -26.09 -26.79
C ASN A 59 16.66 -27.46 -26.14
N ASN A 60 16.75 -27.55 -24.80
CA ASN A 60 16.08 -28.59 -24.02
C ASN A 60 15.80 -28.10 -22.59
N PRO A 61 14.57 -28.19 -22.04
CA PRO A 61 14.22 -27.55 -20.79
C PRO A 61 14.29 -28.55 -19.64
N GLU A 62 15.32 -28.46 -18.78
CA GLU A 62 15.16 -28.64 -17.33
C GLU A 62 16.49 -28.49 -16.57
N THR A 63 16.36 -27.97 -15.33
CA THR A 63 17.31 -28.02 -14.20
C THR A 63 18.21 -26.81 -13.91
N LYS A 64 17.65 -25.94 -13.05
CA LYS A 64 18.23 -25.24 -11.88
C LYS A 64 19.59 -24.51 -11.97
N ASN A 65 19.48 -23.19 -11.82
CA ASN A 65 20.04 -22.39 -10.72
C ASN A 65 21.57 -22.47 -10.47
N SER A 66 22.31 -21.45 -10.87
CA SER A 66 22.80 -20.41 -9.94
C SER A 66 23.90 -19.58 -10.62
N GLN A 67 24.00 -18.34 -10.14
CA GLN A 67 25.08 -17.39 -10.40
C GLN A 67 25.12 -16.79 -11.80
N GLY A 68 24.72 -15.52 -11.85
CA GLY A 68 25.23 -14.62 -12.88
C GLY A 68 24.19 -13.79 -13.60
N ASN A 69 23.10 -13.36 -12.95
CA ASN A 69 22.39 -12.19 -13.44
C ASN A 69 22.47 -11.07 -12.41
N ARG A 70 23.56 -10.29 -12.52
CA ARG A 70 23.51 -8.84 -12.31
C ARG A 70 22.55 -8.25 -13.37
N SER A 71 21.28 -8.63 -13.30
CA SER A 71 20.22 -8.01 -14.09
C SER A 71 19.93 -6.69 -13.40
N ARG A 72 20.31 -5.61 -14.08
CA ARG A 72 19.79 -4.24 -13.97
C ARG A 72 18.91 -4.06 -12.73
N LYS A 73 19.47 -3.47 -11.67
CA LYS A 73 18.67 -2.81 -10.62
C LYS A 73 17.64 -1.95 -11.34
N MET A 74 16.41 -2.43 -11.36
CA MET A 74 15.30 -1.67 -11.87
C MET A 74 15.18 -0.49 -10.92
N GLU A 75 15.47 0.72 -11.41
CA GLU A 75 15.03 1.96 -10.79
C GLU A 75 13.50 1.99 -10.82
N TYR A 76 12.86 1.12 -10.05
CA TYR A 76 11.59 1.47 -9.44
C TYR A 76 11.95 2.35 -8.25
N ALA A 77 12.30 3.61 -8.53
CA ALA A 77 12.09 4.66 -7.57
C ALA A 77 10.57 4.86 -7.44
N ALA A 78 9.88 3.85 -6.92
CA ALA A 78 8.61 4.09 -6.26
C ALA A 78 8.94 5.13 -5.19
N ASN A 79 8.29 6.29 -5.28
CA ASN A 79 8.40 7.32 -4.27
C ASN A 79 7.76 6.77 -2.98
N LEU A 80 8.57 6.03 -2.22
CA LEU A 80 8.23 5.36 -0.96
C LEU A 80 8.46 6.31 0.21
N ASP A 81 8.33 7.61 -0.02
CA ASP A 81 8.38 8.57 1.06
C ASP A 81 7.07 8.50 1.84
N PHE A 82 7.16 8.72 3.16
CA PHE A 82 6.01 8.77 4.05
C PHE A 82 6.11 9.97 4.98
N LYS A 83 4.99 10.68 5.11
CA LYS A 83 4.79 11.84 5.96
C LYS A 83 3.52 11.67 6.77
N ILE A 84 3.68 11.66 8.09
CA ILE A 84 2.54 11.61 9.02
C ILE A 84 1.61 12.79 8.79
N GLY A 85 0.32 12.51 8.63
CA GLY A 85 -0.74 13.51 8.43
C GLY A 85 -0.98 13.91 6.97
N GLN A 86 -0.16 13.43 6.03
CA GLN A 86 -0.37 13.62 4.59
C GLN A 86 -0.68 12.30 3.89
N ASP A 87 0.04 11.24 4.23
CA ASP A 87 -0.08 9.93 3.60
C ASP A 87 -0.90 8.96 4.47
N ASP A 88 -1.58 7.99 3.84
CA ASP A 88 -2.21 6.87 4.55
C ASP A 88 -1.15 5.81 4.92
N TRP A 89 -1.19 5.38 6.19
CA TRP A 89 -0.22 4.42 6.72
C TRP A 89 -0.40 2.99 6.18
N GLU A 90 -1.63 2.54 5.98
CA GLU A 90 -1.89 1.18 5.45
C GLU A 90 -1.41 1.09 4.00
N GLU A 91 -1.79 2.08 3.18
CA GLU A 91 -1.31 2.16 1.78
C GLU A 91 0.23 2.24 1.71
N PHE A 92 0.87 2.97 2.63
CA PHE A 92 2.32 3.04 2.69
C PHE A 92 2.96 1.69 3.05
N VAL A 93 2.43 1.00 4.06
CA VAL A 93 2.93 -0.32 4.48
C VAL A 93 2.78 -1.33 3.33
N GLU A 94 1.63 -1.35 2.64
CA GLU A 94 1.41 -2.22 1.48
C GLU A 94 2.43 -1.95 0.36
N ARG A 95 2.66 -0.68 0.00
CA ARG A 95 3.68 -0.31 -1.00
C ARG A 95 5.09 -0.75 -0.58
N MET A 96 5.42 -0.64 0.70
CA MET A 96 6.71 -1.07 1.25
C MET A 96 6.86 -2.60 1.23
N GLU A 97 5.81 -3.36 1.54
CA GLU A 97 5.81 -4.82 1.46
C GLU A 97 5.99 -5.31 0.02
N LEU A 98 5.31 -4.68 -0.93
CA LEU A 98 5.49 -4.94 -2.36
C LEU A 98 6.92 -4.62 -2.79
N PHE A 99 7.49 -3.51 -2.32
CA PHE A 99 8.88 -3.18 -2.59
C PHE A 99 9.86 -4.23 -2.05
N PHE A 100 9.67 -4.69 -0.81
CA PHE A 100 10.51 -5.74 -0.24
C PHE A 100 10.40 -7.04 -1.01
N LYS A 101 9.19 -7.42 -1.42
CA LYS A 101 8.94 -8.63 -2.21
C LYS A 101 9.57 -8.55 -3.60
N ALA A 102 9.43 -7.42 -4.29
CA ALA A 102 9.99 -7.22 -5.63
C ALA A 102 11.53 -7.19 -5.66
N ASN A 103 12.16 -6.90 -4.51
CA ASN A 103 13.62 -6.81 -4.38
C ASN A 103 14.23 -7.98 -3.58
N ASP A 104 13.47 -9.05 -3.31
CA ASP A 104 13.89 -10.22 -2.54
C ASP A 104 14.50 -9.87 -1.16
N ILE A 105 13.91 -8.88 -0.48
CA ILE A 105 14.35 -8.38 0.83
C ILE A 105 13.61 -9.14 1.93
N GLU A 106 14.21 -10.22 2.42
CA GLU A 106 13.68 -11.02 3.52
C GLU A 106 14.20 -10.58 4.90
N ASP A 107 15.42 -10.02 4.95
CA ASP A 107 16.07 -9.60 6.20
C ASP A 107 15.37 -8.38 6.83
N GLU A 108 14.77 -8.59 8.00
CA GLU A 108 14.09 -7.55 8.79
C GLU A 108 15.00 -6.37 9.14
N ASN A 109 16.30 -6.57 9.32
CA ASN A 109 17.22 -5.45 9.58
C ASN A 109 17.38 -4.55 8.36
N LYS A 110 17.40 -5.13 7.14
CA LYS A 110 17.39 -4.35 5.89
C LYS A 110 16.07 -3.62 5.71
N ARG A 111 14.93 -4.28 5.98
CA ARG A 111 13.60 -3.65 5.94
C ARG A 111 13.52 -2.43 6.86
N LYS A 112 13.99 -2.58 8.10
CA LYS A 112 14.11 -1.50 9.08
C LYS A 112 14.99 -0.35 8.59
N ALA A 113 16.18 -0.65 8.06
CA ALA A 113 17.08 0.38 7.54
C ALA A 113 16.43 1.18 6.39
N ILE A 114 15.70 0.50 5.51
CA ILE A 114 14.99 1.14 4.40
C ILE A 114 13.87 2.05 4.92
N LEU A 115 13.01 1.58 5.82
CA LEU A 115 11.97 2.43 6.41
C LEU A 115 12.55 3.69 7.07
N LEU A 116 13.56 3.52 7.93
CA LEU A 116 14.15 4.64 8.68
C LEU A 116 14.85 5.67 7.78
N THR A 117 15.16 5.30 6.53
CA THR A 117 15.76 6.21 5.53
C THR A 117 14.75 6.78 4.54
N LYS A 118 13.53 6.23 4.50
CA LYS A 118 12.43 6.65 3.61
C LYS A 118 11.41 7.56 4.27
N ILE A 119 11.41 7.64 5.59
CA ILE A 119 10.58 8.59 6.34
C ILE A 119 11.26 9.97 6.42
N ASP A 120 10.45 11.02 6.51
CA ASP A 120 10.95 12.37 6.71
C ASP A 120 11.48 12.61 8.15
N ALA A 121 12.16 13.74 8.33
CA ALA A 121 12.79 14.07 9.62
C ALA A 121 11.77 14.18 10.78
N GLU A 122 10.56 14.65 10.50
CA GLU A 122 9.51 14.80 11.51
C GLU A 122 8.95 13.43 11.91
N THR A 123 8.67 12.56 10.94
CA THR A 123 8.27 11.17 11.20
C THR A 123 9.38 10.43 11.96
N TYR A 124 10.65 10.64 11.63
CA TYR A 124 11.76 10.02 12.36
C TYR A 124 11.80 10.45 13.84
N LYS A 125 11.51 11.72 14.18
CA LYS A 125 11.39 12.16 15.58
C LYS A 125 10.27 11.43 16.31
N ILE A 126 9.16 11.16 15.63
CA ILE A 126 8.06 10.36 16.17
C ILE A 126 8.50 8.92 16.42
N VAL A 127 9.18 8.28 15.45
CA VAL A 127 9.78 6.96 15.62
C VAL A 127 10.69 6.92 16.86
N ARG A 128 11.56 7.92 17.02
CA ARG A 128 12.42 8.07 18.20
C ARG A 128 11.62 8.11 19.51
N LYS A 129 10.50 8.83 19.51
CA LYS A 129 9.63 8.96 20.69
C LYS A 129 8.94 7.63 21.03
N VAL A 130 8.41 6.92 20.05
CA VAL A 130 7.68 5.66 20.29
C VAL A 130 8.62 4.49 20.61
N CYS A 131 9.85 4.50 20.08
CA CYS A 131 10.86 3.48 20.38
C CYS A 131 11.53 3.65 21.76
N ALA A 132 11.36 4.79 22.43
CA ALA A 132 12.02 5.06 23.71
C ALA A 132 11.65 4.00 24.78
N PRO A 133 12.61 3.60 25.65
CA PRO A 133 13.97 4.14 25.80
C PRO A 133 15.00 3.65 24.76
N GLN A 134 14.67 2.67 23.92
CA GLN A 134 15.56 2.15 22.89
C GLN A 134 15.71 3.12 21.70
N LYS A 135 16.81 3.01 20.96
CA LYS A 135 16.98 3.76 19.69
C LYS A 135 16.29 2.97 18.56
N PRO A 136 15.68 3.63 17.55
CA PRO A 136 15.00 2.97 16.44
C PRO A 136 15.87 1.95 15.70
N LYS A 137 17.18 2.23 15.54
CA LYS A 137 18.12 1.30 14.92
C LYS A 137 18.28 -0.02 15.70
N ASP A 138 18.07 0.02 17.01
CA ASP A 138 18.24 -1.09 17.95
C ASP A 138 16.89 -1.76 18.29
N THR A 139 15.76 -1.19 17.84
CA THR A 139 14.42 -1.77 17.99
C THR A 139 14.14 -2.78 16.86
N PRO A 140 13.45 -3.91 17.12
CA PRO A 140 13.00 -4.84 16.08
C PRO A 140 12.07 -4.20 15.05
N TRP A 141 12.13 -4.67 13.80
CA TRP A 141 11.29 -4.17 12.70
C TRP A 141 9.80 -4.18 13.05
N LYS A 142 9.29 -5.34 13.46
CA LYS A 142 7.87 -5.55 13.78
C LYS A 142 7.38 -4.60 14.87
N GLU A 143 8.21 -4.40 15.90
CA GLU A 143 7.89 -3.51 17.02
C GLU A 143 7.83 -2.04 16.56
N ILE A 144 8.71 -1.62 15.64
CA ILE A 144 8.67 -0.25 15.08
C ILE A 144 7.37 -0.05 14.29
N ILE A 145 7.01 -1.00 13.42
CA ILE A 145 5.78 -0.92 12.63
C ILE A 145 4.55 -0.86 13.54
N GLU A 146 4.44 -1.75 14.52
CA GLU A 146 3.32 -1.77 15.47
C GLU A 146 3.23 -0.45 16.27
N LYS A 147 4.36 0.06 16.77
CA LYS A 147 4.40 1.32 17.53
C LYS A 147 4.03 2.53 16.68
N LEU A 148 4.50 2.57 15.43
CA LEU A 148 4.14 3.62 14.48
C LEU A 148 2.67 3.53 14.08
N GLU A 149 2.16 2.33 13.81
CA GLU A 149 0.75 2.10 13.49
C GLU A 149 -0.14 2.60 14.63
N ASN A 150 0.16 2.22 15.88
CA ASN A 150 -0.56 2.72 17.05
C ASN A 150 -0.43 4.24 17.26
N PHE A 151 0.61 4.88 16.72
CA PHE A 151 0.77 6.33 16.81
C PHE A 151 -0.04 7.05 15.72
N VAL A 152 0.04 6.57 14.47
CA VAL A 152 -0.61 7.18 13.30
C VAL A 152 -2.11 6.87 13.28
N LYS A 153 -2.46 5.65 13.68
CA LYS A 153 -3.83 5.16 13.88
C LYS A 153 -3.95 4.72 15.34
N PRO A 154 -4.06 5.67 16.30
CA PRO A 154 -4.36 5.31 17.68
C PRO A 154 -5.56 4.37 17.69
N LYS A 155 -5.43 3.22 18.35
CA LYS A 155 -6.56 2.32 18.60
C LYS A 155 -7.68 3.18 19.16
N VAL A 156 -8.67 3.48 18.31
CA VAL A 156 -9.74 4.37 18.70
C VAL A 156 -10.46 3.67 19.84
N ASN A 157 -10.55 4.34 20.99
CA ASN A 157 -11.17 3.74 22.17
C ASN A 157 -12.61 3.38 21.80
N GLN A 158 -12.87 2.08 21.69
CA GLN A 158 -14.14 1.51 21.27
C GLN A 158 -15.28 2.01 22.17
N THR A 159 -15.01 2.20 23.46
CA THR A 159 -15.95 2.77 24.42
C THR A 159 -16.31 4.21 24.07
N VAL A 160 -15.34 5.03 23.67
CA VAL A 160 -15.58 6.43 23.26
C VAL A 160 -16.39 6.50 21.96
N LEU A 161 -16.09 5.64 20.98
CA LEU A 161 -16.87 5.57 19.74
C LEU A 161 -18.32 5.14 20.00
N ARG A 162 -18.52 4.10 20.81
CA ARG A 162 -19.85 3.65 21.23
C ARG A 162 -20.59 4.74 21.98
N HIS A 163 -19.92 5.44 22.90
CA HIS A 163 -20.51 6.59 23.59
C HIS A 163 -20.95 7.67 22.60
N ASN A 164 -20.09 8.09 21.68
CA ASN A 164 -20.42 9.08 20.66
C ASN A 164 -21.58 8.64 19.76
N PHE A 165 -21.62 7.37 19.36
CA PHE A 165 -22.72 6.79 18.61
C PHE A 165 -24.03 6.85 19.40
N ARG A 166 -24.00 6.48 20.69
CA ARG A 166 -25.18 6.50 21.57
C ARG A 166 -25.67 7.92 21.89
N GLN A 167 -24.77 8.89 21.96
CA GLN A 167 -25.12 10.29 22.17
C GLN A 167 -25.62 10.99 20.91
N ARG A 168 -25.52 10.36 19.73
CA ARG A 168 -25.91 10.97 18.48
C ARG A 168 -27.43 10.99 18.34
N THR A 169 -28.02 12.19 18.33
CA THR A 169 -29.45 12.44 18.08
C THR A 169 -29.65 13.31 16.85
N GLN A 170 -30.75 13.16 16.12
CA GLN A 170 -31.07 13.91 14.89
C GLN A 170 -30.96 15.42 15.14
N LYS A 171 -30.16 16.10 14.30
CA LYS A 171 -29.97 17.56 14.40
C LYS A 171 -31.20 18.30 13.87
N GLU A 172 -31.33 19.56 14.27
CA GLU A 172 -32.34 20.43 13.68
C GLU A 172 -32.09 20.61 12.18
N GLY A 173 -33.15 20.44 11.37
CA GLY A 173 -33.06 20.54 9.91
C GLY A 173 -32.39 19.35 9.22
N GLU A 174 -31.91 18.35 9.95
CA GLU A 174 -31.35 17.12 9.37
C GLU A 174 -32.47 16.15 8.99
N SER A 175 -32.50 15.66 7.76
CA SER A 175 -33.49 14.67 7.34
C SER A 175 -33.25 13.29 7.98
N ILE A 176 -34.27 12.44 8.02
CA ILE A 176 -34.11 11.05 8.48
C ILE A 176 -33.04 10.31 7.68
N THR A 177 -32.99 10.50 6.36
CA THR A 177 -31.99 9.85 5.49
C THR A 177 -30.56 10.30 5.80
N GLN A 178 -30.34 11.59 6.04
CA GLN A 178 -29.04 12.14 6.45
C GLN A 178 -28.62 11.65 7.84
N TYR A 179 -29.57 11.59 8.76
CA TYR A 179 -29.34 11.07 10.10
C TYR A 179 -28.90 9.61 10.07
N VAL A 180 -29.63 8.75 9.34
CA VAL A 180 -29.30 7.33 9.17
C VAL A 180 -27.93 7.14 8.48
N ALA A 181 -27.63 7.92 7.44
CA ALA A 181 -26.32 7.88 6.79
C ALA A 181 -25.20 8.26 7.77
N THR A 182 -25.43 9.24 8.65
CA THR A 182 -24.47 9.59 9.70
C THR A 182 -24.29 8.48 10.72
N LEU A 183 -25.38 7.82 11.15
CA LEU A 183 -25.31 6.69 12.07
C LEU A 183 -24.51 5.53 11.48
N ARG A 184 -24.73 5.18 10.20
CA ARG A 184 -23.95 4.17 9.48
C ARG A 184 -22.45 4.53 9.44
N ARG A 185 -22.12 5.77 9.06
CA ARG A 185 -20.73 6.24 9.06
C ARG A 185 -20.05 6.18 10.43
N LEU A 186 -20.81 6.38 11.51
CA LEU A 186 -20.29 6.23 12.86
C LEU A 186 -20.07 4.74 13.18
N ALA A 187 -21.03 3.89 12.79
CA ALA A 187 -21.00 2.45 12.98
C ALA A 187 -19.81 1.77 12.28
N ASP A 188 -19.41 2.24 11.09
CA ASP A 188 -18.28 1.70 10.31
C ASP A 188 -16.96 1.62 11.09
N LYS A 189 -16.81 2.43 12.15
CA LYS A 189 -15.56 2.52 12.93
C LYS A 189 -15.41 1.43 14.01
N PHE A 190 -16.38 0.53 14.17
CA PHE A 190 -16.35 -0.49 15.20
C PHE A 190 -17.10 -1.77 14.85
N GLN A 191 -16.61 -2.92 15.30
CA GLN A 191 -17.35 -4.18 15.13
C GLN A 191 -18.54 -4.25 16.10
N PHE A 192 -19.75 -4.20 15.56
CA PHE A 192 -20.95 -4.61 16.26
C PHE A 192 -21.16 -6.12 16.13
N ALA A 193 -21.69 -6.75 17.19
CA ALA A 193 -22.22 -8.11 17.09
C ALA A 193 -23.47 -8.14 16.18
N ASN A 194 -24.28 -7.08 16.25
CA ASN A 194 -25.44 -6.86 15.39
C ASN A 194 -25.56 -5.36 15.05
N GLU A 195 -25.06 -4.97 13.87
CA GLU A 195 -25.07 -3.58 13.44
C GLU A 195 -26.49 -3.07 13.16
N GLU A 196 -27.34 -3.89 12.54
CA GLU A 196 -28.69 -3.49 12.18
C GLU A 196 -29.53 -3.16 13.42
N GLU A 197 -29.40 -3.98 14.46
CA GLU A 197 -30.06 -3.75 15.75
C GLU A 197 -29.59 -2.46 16.42
N ALA A 198 -28.27 -2.22 16.44
CA ALA A 198 -27.72 -1.01 17.02
C ALA A 198 -28.17 0.26 16.29
N LEU A 199 -28.18 0.23 14.95
CA LEU A 199 -28.68 1.31 14.11
C LEU A 199 -30.17 1.54 14.32
N ARG A 200 -30.97 0.48 14.41
CA ARG A 200 -32.42 0.57 14.68
C ARG A 200 -32.66 1.24 16.02
N ASP A 201 -32.01 0.77 17.08
CA ASP A 201 -32.20 1.30 18.43
C ASP A 201 -31.80 2.78 18.52
N GLN A 202 -30.69 3.15 17.86
CA GLN A 202 -30.22 4.52 17.85
C GLN A 202 -31.07 5.44 16.98
N LEU A 203 -31.59 4.95 15.85
CA LEU A 203 -32.58 5.67 15.04
C LEU A 203 -33.83 5.96 15.87
N THR A 204 -34.34 4.94 16.57
CA THR A 204 -35.58 5.01 17.34
C THR A 204 -35.44 5.93 18.55
N SER A 205 -34.31 5.85 19.26
CA SER A 205 -34.05 6.65 20.46
C SER A 205 -33.65 8.09 20.13
N GLY A 206 -32.93 8.29 19.03
CA GLY A 206 -32.31 9.58 18.68
C GLY A 206 -33.07 10.43 17.66
N VAL A 207 -34.20 9.96 17.11
CA VAL A 207 -35.04 10.80 16.23
C VAL A 207 -35.65 11.98 17.00
N ARG A 208 -35.65 13.18 16.40
CA ARG A 208 -36.12 14.40 17.08
C ARG A 208 -37.63 14.48 17.19
N HIS A 209 -38.34 14.02 16.16
CA HIS A 209 -39.80 14.12 16.11
C HIS A 209 -40.48 13.03 16.94
N LYS A 210 -41.12 13.42 18.06
CA LYS A 210 -41.86 12.50 18.95
C LYS A 210 -42.90 11.64 18.23
N LYS A 211 -43.57 12.16 17.19
CA LYS A 211 -44.53 11.39 16.39
C LYS A 211 -43.88 10.18 15.72
N ILE A 212 -42.68 10.36 15.16
CA ILE A 212 -41.91 9.28 14.55
C ILE A 212 -41.51 8.28 15.64
N GLN A 213 -40.95 8.76 16.75
CA GLN A 213 -40.54 7.89 17.86
C GLN A 213 -41.70 7.04 18.41
N ILE A 214 -42.88 7.63 18.64
CA ILE A 214 -44.08 6.92 19.08
C ILE A 214 -44.52 5.88 18.05
N ALA A 215 -44.50 6.21 16.75
CA ALA A 215 -44.87 5.27 15.70
C ALA A 215 -43.93 4.06 15.66
N LEU A 216 -42.62 4.30 15.81
CA LEU A 216 -41.62 3.23 15.84
C LEU A 216 -41.79 2.34 17.08
N PHE A 217 -42.04 2.90 18.27
CA PHE A 217 -42.26 2.12 19.49
C PHE A 217 -43.54 1.26 19.48
N LYS A 218 -44.47 1.50 18.55
CA LYS A 218 -45.68 0.68 18.41
C LYS A 218 -45.48 -0.58 17.57
N ILE A 219 -44.36 -0.68 16.86
CA ILE A 219 -44.09 -1.81 15.96
C ILE A 219 -43.40 -2.91 16.75
N GLU A 220 -44.07 -4.04 16.91
CA GLU A 220 -43.46 -5.25 17.47
C GLU A 220 -42.42 -5.83 16.50
N ASN A 221 -41.30 -6.34 17.03
CA ASN A 221 -40.21 -6.91 16.22
C ASN A 221 -39.66 -5.97 15.13
N LEU A 222 -39.62 -4.67 15.43
CA LEU A 222 -39.14 -3.63 14.51
C LEU A 222 -37.77 -3.99 13.91
N THR A 223 -37.69 -3.92 12.58
CA THR A 223 -36.45 -4.06 11.82
C THR A 223 -35.88 -2.69 11.45
N LEU A 224 -34.57 -2.61 11.16
CA LEU A 224 -33.95 -1.35 10.73
C LEU A 224 -34.61 -0.80 9.45
N ASN A 225 -34.87 -1.67 8.46
CA ASN A 225 -35.48 -1.27 7.20
C ASN A 225 -36.90 -0.74 7.39
N GLU A 226 -37.70 -1.37 8.25
CA GLU A 226 -39.04 -0.88 8.60
C GLU A 226 -38.98 0.44 9.37
N ALA A 227 -38.02 0.60 10.28
CA ALA A 227 -37.82 1.85 11.01
C ALA A 227 -37.50 3.02 10.06
N ILE A 228 -36.60 2.80 9.10
CA ILE A 228 -36.24 3.82 8.09
C ILE A 228 -37.45 4.17 7.23
N LYS A 229 -38.19 3.17 6.72
CA LYS A 229 -39.38 3.39 5.88
C LYS A 229 -40.47 4.16 6.62
N THR A 230 -40.79 3.76 7.85
CA THR A 230 -41.80 4.41 8.67
C THR A 230 -41.41 5.85 9.01
N ALA A 231 -40.16 6.07 9.43
CA ALA A 231 -39.67 7.40 9.78
C ALA A 231 -39.67 8.37 8.58
N THR A 232 -39.21 7.92 7.41
CA THR A 232 -39.20 8.73 6.18
C THR A 232 -40.61 9.03 5.67
N ALA A 233 -41.55 8.07 5.74
CA ALA A 233 -42.94 8.29 5.36
C ALA A 233 -43.62 9.35 6.25
N ILE A 234 -43.41 9.29 7.57
CA ILE A 234 -43.98 10.26 8.52
C ILE A 234 -43.32 11.64 8.34
N GLU A 235 -42.01 11.71 8.13
CA GLU A 235 -41.30 12.95 7.81
C GLU A 235 -41.90 13.60 6.55
N GLY A 236 -42.04 12.84 5.46
CA GLY A 236 -42.66 13.32 4.22
C GLY A 236 -44.10 13.80 4.39
N ALA A 237 -44.91 13.06 5.18
CA ALA A 237 -46.29 13.44 5.48
C ALA A 237 -46.37 14.75 6.29
N ASN A 238 -45.49 14.95 7.27
CA ASN A 238 -45.44 16.21 8.04
C ASN A 238 -45.05 17.40 7.13
N VAL A 239 -44.02 17.23 6.30
CA VAL A 239 -43.60 18.28 5.34
C VAL A 239 -44.72 18.62 4.37
N ALA A 240 -45.45 17.64 3.87
CA ALA A 240 -46.61 17.87 3.00
C ALA A 240 -47.75 18.59 3.74
N ALA A 241 -48.08 18.16 4.97
CA ALA A 241 -49.11 18.78 5.78
C ALA A 241 -48.80 20.26 6.11
N ASP A 242 -47.54 20.57 6.42
CA ASP A 242 -47.10 21.94 6.70
C ASP A 242 -47.20 22.85 5.47
N LYS A 243 -46.95 22.31 4.26
CA LYS A 243 -47.14 23.04 2.99
C LYS A 243 -48.62 23.26 2.65
N LEU A 244 -49.49 22.34 3.04
CA LEU A 244 -50.94 22.40 2.76
C LEU A 244 -51.72 23.29 3.72
N ARG A 245 -51.14 23.68 4.87
CA ARG A 245 -51.78 24.66 5.75
C ARG A 245 -51.93 25.98 4.98
N PRO A 246 -53.17 26.47 4.76
CA PRO A 246 -53.36 27.76 4.11
C PRO A 246 -52.66 28.81 4.98
N ARG A 247 -51.82 29.64 4.34
CA ARG A 247 -51.26 30.84 4.96
C ARG A 247 -52.47 31.60 5.50
N ALA A 248 -52.64 31.63 6.82
CA ALA A 248 -53.76 32.29 7.44
C ALA A 248 -53.85 33.68 6.81
N ALA A 249 -54.98 33.97 6.18
CA ALA A 249 -55.21 35.23 5.50
C ALA A 249 -54.84 36.33 6.50
N ASP A 250 -53.84 37.14 6.14
CA ASP A 250 -53.50 38.37 6.84
C ASP A 250 -54.81 39.17 6.94
N THR A 251 -55.43 39.09 8.12
CA THR A 251 -56.72 39.72 8.38
C THR A 251 -56.37 41.15 8.77
N GLN A 252 -56.49 42.02 7.76
CA GLN A 252 -56.72 43.47 7.78
C GLN A 252 -56.03 44.32 8.84
#